data_AF-A0A9E6MTP8-F1
#
_entry.id   AF-A0A9E6MTP8-F1
#
_cell.length_a   1.000
_cell.length_b   1.000
_cell.length_c   1.000
_cell.angle_alpha   90.00
_cell.angle_beta   90.00
_cell.angle_gamma   90.00
#
_symmetry.space_group_name_H-M   'P 1'
#
loop_
_entity.id
_entity.type
_entity.pdbx_description
1 polymer ?
#
loop_
_entity_poly.entity_id
_entity_poly.type
_entity_poly.pdbx_seq_one_letter_code
_entity_poly.pdbx_strand_id
1 'polypeptide(L)'
;MKKRRILGIDPGTGILGFGVVDCQIGKPLKMITGGVISTPAHTPIEIRLEEIYNGLKEIIEETKPDEVSIEKLFFSKNVTTAISVAQARGVAILVAQQSKIPIAEYTPNQIKQTLTGYGGANKKQMQEMVRSTLNLVEVPKPDDAADALAAAITHFYMTRI
;
A
#
# COMPACT_ATOMS: atom_id res chain seq x y z
N MET A 1 -20.56 -12.33 6.57
CA MET A 1 -19.35 -11.64 7.09
C MET A 1 -19.37 -10.19 6.65
N LYS A 2 -18.95 -9.26 7.53
CA LYS A 2 -18.99 -7.81 7.31
C LYS A 2 -18.03 -7.42 6.18
N LYS A 3 -18.43 -6.43 5.38
CA LYS A 3 -17.56 -5.76 4.41
C LYS A 3 -16.44 -5.03 5.17
N ARG A 4 -15.20 -5.18 4.71
CA ARG A 4 -14.01 -4.52 5.26
C ARG A 4 -13.42 -3.59 4.20
N ARG A 5 -12.96 -2.41 4.61
CA ARG A 5 -12.20 -1.49 3.78
C ARG A 5 -10.74 -1.49 4.21
N ILE A 6 -9.84 -1.81 3.29
CA ILE A 6 -8.42 -1.96 3.57
C ILE A 6 -7.65 -0.89 2.78
N LEU A 7 -6.82 -0.13 3.47
CA LEU A 7 -5.85 0.79 2.88
C LEU A 7 -4.48 0.10 2.80
N GLY A 8 -3.96 -0.12 1.60
CA GLY A 8 -2.59 -0.55 1.37
C GLY A 8 -1.67 0.63 1.14
N ILE A 9 -0.44 0.54 1.65
CA ILE A 9 0.60 1.56 1.55
C ILE A 9 1.90 0.91 1.07
N ASP A 10 2.47 1.46 0.00
CA ASP A 10 3.82 1.18 -0.49
C ASP A 10 4.73 2.39 -0.16
N PRO A 11 5.55 2.31 0.91
CA PRO A 11 6.32 3.45 1.39
C PRO A 11 7.48 3.82 0.46
N GLY A 12 7.53 5.08 0.06
CA GLY A 12 8.70 5.72 -0.55
C GLY A 12 8.79 7.19 -0.16
N THR A 13 9.99 7.78 -0.20
CA THR A 13 10.17 9.21 0.16
C THR A 13 9.86 10.17 -0.96
N GLY A 14 10.13 9.78 -2.22
CA GLY A 14 9.79 10.61 -3.37
C GLY A 14 8.35 10.41 -3.83
N ILE A 15 7.91 9.17 -3.77
CA ILE A 15 6.61 8.68 -4.22
C ILE A 15 6.19 7.65 -3.17
N LEU A 16 5.05 7.86 -2.53
CA LEU A 16 4.40 6.88 -1.67
C LEU A 16 3.12 6.42 -2.37
N GLY A 17 3.01 5.12 -2.61
CA GLY A 17 1.83 4.50 -3.19
C GLY A 17 0.75 4.27 -2.15
N PHE A 18 -0.51 4.51 -2.53
CA PHE A 18 -1.66 4.11 -1.73
C PHE A 18 -2.73 3.44 -2.59
N GLY A 19 -3.48 2.53 -1.98
CA GLY A 19 -4.59 1.85 -2.62
C GLY A 19 -5.65 1.43 -1.61
N VAL A 20 -6.92 1.76 -1.88
CA VAL A 20 -8.05 1.43 -1.02
C VAL A 20 -8.96 0.43 -1.70
N VAL A 21 -9.22 -0.69 -1.04
CA VAL A 21 -10.07 -1.77 -1.54
C VAL A 21 -11.18 -2.08 -0.54
N ASP A 22 -12.37 -2.34 -1.07
CA ASP A 22 -13.46 -2.95 -0.34
C ASP A 22 -13.43 -4.47 -0.55
N CYS A 23 -13.44 -5.21 0.55
CA CYS A 23 -13.34 -6.67 0.55
C CYS A 23 -14.49 -7.29 1.33
N GLN A 24 -15.07 -8.36 0.79
CA GLN A 24 -16.09 -9.15 1.45
C GLN A 24 -16.00 -10.61 1.00
N ILE A 25 -16.05 -11.54 1.95
CA ILE A 25 -15.96 -12.98 1.64
C ILE A 25 -17.14 -13.40 0.76
N GLY A 26 -16.83 -14.12 -0.32
CA GLY A 26 -17.81 -14.56 -1.33
C GLY A 26 -18.24 -13.47 -2.31
N LYS A 27 -17.61 -12.29 -2.30
CA LYS A 27 -17.83 -11.21 -3.26
C LYS A 27 -16.52 -10.82 -3.95
N PRO A 28 -16.57 -10.32 -5.20
CA PRO A 28 -15.41 -9.72 -5.84
C PRO A 28 -14.85 -8.56 -5.02
N LEU A 29 -13.52 -8.40 -5.01
CA LEU A 29 -12.88 -7.23 -4.44
C LEU A 29 -13.18 -6.01 -5.32
N LYS A 30 -13.30 -4.84 -4.70
CA LYS A 30 -13.56 -3.59 -5.43
C LYS A 30 -12.53 -2.54 -5.06
N MET A 31 -11.85 -1.99 -6.06
CA MET A 31 -11.03 -0.78 -5.89
C MET A 31 -11.94 0.42 -5.60
N ILE A 32 -11.61 1.19 -4.56
CA ILE A 32 -12.30 2.43 -4.19
C ILE A 32 -11.53 3.64 -4.71
N THR A 33 -10.23 3.67 -4.44
CA THR A 33 -9.31 4.67 -4.96
C THR A 33 -7.88 4.13 -4.90
N GLY A 34 -6.96 4.75 -5.62
CA GLY A 34 -5.53 4.46 -5.56
C GLY A 34 -4.75 5.52 -6.31
N GLY A 35 -3.53 5.77 -5.87
CA GLY A 35 -2.70 6.84 -6.39
C GLY A 35 -1.38 6.93 -5.64
N VAL A 36 -0.77 8.12 -5.72
CA VAL A 36 0.49 8.41 -5.04
C VAL A 36 0.46 9.75 -4.34
N ILE A 37 1.16 9.84 -3.23
CA ILE A 37 1.62 11.10 -2.65
C ILE A 37 3.04 11.30 -3.15
N SER A 38 3.27 12.33 -3.96
CA SER A 38 4.59 12.57 -4.56
C SER A 38 5.05 13.99 -4.33
N THR A 39 6.36 14.15 -4.19
CA THR A 39 7.00 15.46 -3.98
C THR A 39 8.12 15.65 -5.02
N PRO A 40 8.32 16.88 -5.54
CA PRO A 40 9.35 17.16 -6.55
C PRO A 40 10.74 16.67 -6.14
N ALA A 41 11.63 16.46 -7.12
CA ALA A 41 13.02 16.14 -6.82
C ALA A 41 13.68 17.26 -5.97
N HIS A 42 14.65 16.90 -5.13
CA HIS A 42 15.39 17.82 -4.25
C HIS A 42 14.58 18.54 -3.14
N THR A 43 13.28 18.28 -2.98
CA THR A 43 12.52 18.74 -1.81
C THR A 43 13.16 18.24 -0.50
N PRO A 44 13.39 19.12 0.50
CA PRO A 44 13.89 18.76 1.83
C PRO A 44 13.04 17.67 2.50
N ILE A 45 13.68 16.79 3.28
CA ILE A 45 13.04 15.58 3.80
C ILE A 45 11.89 15.90 4.76
N GLU A 46 12.05 16.92 5.60
CA GLU A 46 11.03 17.39 6.54
C GLU A 46 9.73 17.80 5.83
N ILE A 47 9.85 18.50 4.69
CA ILE A 47 8.69 18.89 3.86
C ILE A 47 8.06 17.64 3.23
N ARG A 48 8.88 16.69 2.74
CA ARG A 48 8.33 15.43 2.19
C ARG A 48 7.55 14.64 3.22
N LEU A 49 8.05 14.56 4.44
CA LEU A 49 7.40 13.84 5.53
C LEU A 49 6.10 14.53 5.96
N GLU A 50 6.05 15.87 5.95
CA GLU A 50 4.82 16.64 6.17
C GLU A 50 3.77 16.38 5.08
N GLU A 51 4.16 16.42 3.81
CA GLU A 51 3.26 16.11 2.68
C GLU A 51 2.71 14.68 2.76
N ILE A 52 3.56 13.70 3.11
CA ILE A 52 3.14 12.32 3.34
C ILE A 52 2.15 12.23 4.49
N TYR A 53 2.41 12.93 5.60
CA TYR A 53 1.51 12.97 6.75
C TYR A 53 0.14 13.52 6.36
N ASN A 54 0.11 14.70 5.73
CA ASN A 54 -1.12 15.39 5.35
C ASN A 54 -1.93 14.56 4.33
N GLY A 55 -1.29 14.06 3.27
CA GLY A 55 -1.99 13.26 2.25
C GLY A 55 -2.54 11.95 2.80
N LEU A 56 -1.79 11.23 3.65
CA LEU A 56 -2.30 9.99 4.26
C LEU A 56 -3.46 10.27 5.22
N LYS A 57 -3.39 11.37 5.97
CA LYS A 57 -4.46 11.80 6.86
C LYS A 57 -5.75 12.08 6.07
N GLU A 58 -5.65 12.84 4.97
CA GLU A 58 -6.77 13.12 4.07
C GLU A 58 -7.38 11.83 3.51
N ILE A 59 -6.56 10.92 2.98
CA ILE A 59 -7.02 9.63 2.44
C ILE A 59 -7.77 8.83 3.52
N ILE A 60 -7.26 8.80 4.76
CA ILE A 60 -7.92 8.09 5.86
C ILE A 60 -9.24 8.75 6.25
N GLU A 61 -9.31 10.08 6.30
CA GLU A 61 -10.53 10.82 6.62
C GLU A 61 -11.62 10.63 5.57
N GLU A 62 -11.25 10.65 4.29
CA GLU A 62 -12.18 10.46 3.17
C GLU A 62 -12.66 9.02 3.05
N THR A 63 -11.73 8.07 3.14
CA THR A 63 -12.03 6.67 2.83
C THR A 63 -12.45 5.86 4.04
N LYS A 64 -12.07 6.26 5.26
CA LYS A 64 -12.40 5.60 6.52
C LYS A 64 -12.10 4.09 6.49
N PRO A 65 -10.84 3.68 6.27
CA PRO A 65 -10.48 2.27 6.21
C PRO A 65 -10.65 1.61 7.59
N ASP A 66 -11.06 0.34 7.59
CA ASP A 66 -11.14 -0.49 8.79
C ASP A 66 -9.76 -1.05 9.19
N GLU A 67 -8.87 -1.25 8.22
CA GLU A 67 -7.54 -1.89 8.38
C GLU A 67 -6.51 -1.22 7.45
N VAL A 68 -5.24 -1.19 7.87
CA VAL A 68 -4.11 -0.72 7.06
C VAL A 68 -3.09 -1.84 6.84
N SER A 69 -2.63 -1.99 5.61
CA SER A 69 -1.57 -2.91 5.20
C SER A 69 -0.36 -2.13 4.70
N ILE A 70 0.83 -2.42 5.23
CA ILE A 70 2.06 -1.72 4.87
C ILE A 70 3.12 -2.71 4.41
N GLU A 71 3.81 -2.41 3.32
CA GLU A 71 4.98 -3.19 2.90
C GLU A 71 6.14 -3.07 3.91
N LYS A 72 6.75 -4.21 4.25
CA LYS A 72 7.98 -4.27 5.05
C LYS A 72 9.18 -3.96 4.17
N LEU A 73 10.03 -3.08 4.67
CA LEU A 73 11.29 -2.75 4.02
C LEU A 73 12.31 -3.87 4.24
N PHE A 74 12.94 -4.32 3.15
CA PHE A 74 14.10 -5.22 3.18
C PHE A 74 15.28 -4.52 2.53
N PHE A 75 16.28 -4.15 3.32
CA PHE A 75 17.45 -3.42 2.82
C PHE A 75 18.61 -4.39 2.62
N SER A 76 19.22 -4.35 1.43
CA SER A 76 20.39 -5.19 1.14
C SER A 76 21.66 -4.42 0.77
N LYS A 77 21.59 -3.18 0.23
CA LYS A 77 22.81 -2.48 -0.27
C LYS A 77 22.89 -0.95 -0.12
N ASN A 78 21.77 -0.20 -0.15
CA ASN A 78 21.81 1.28 -0.18
C ASN A 78 21.25 1.94 1.10
N VAL A 79 22.12 2.18 2.08
CA VAL A 79 21.76 2.65 3.43
C VAL A 79 21.12 4.05 3.43
N THR A 80 21.57 4.97 2.59
CA THR A 80 21.08 6.36 2.61
C THR A 80 19.60 6.46 2.17
N THR A 81 19.25 5.81 1.06
CA THR A 81 17.85 5.72 0.60
C THR A 81 17.00 4.89 1.56
N ALA A 82 17.60 3.88 2.19
CA ALA A 82 16.91 3.06 3.18
C ALA A 82 16.41 3.89 4.38
N ILE A 83 17.26 4.78 4.90
CA ILE A 83 16.90 5.65 6.03
C ILE A 83 15.73 6.57 5.65
N SER A 84 15.79 7.20 4.48
CA SER A 84 14.73 8.11 4.06
C SER A 84 13.40 7.36 3.93
N VAL A 85 13.37 6.22 3.23
CA VAL A 85 12.15 5.41 3.08
C VAL A 85 11.64 4.91 4.44
N ALA A 86 12.53 4.55 5.37
CA ALA A 86 12.14 4.18 6.72
C ALA A 86 11.45 5.33 7.49
N GLN A 87 11.88 6.59 7.28
CA GLN A 87 11.21 7.75 7.85
C GLN A 87 9.79 7.93 7.29
N ALA A 88 9.62 7.85 5.96
CA ALA A 88 8.30 7.91 5.32
C ALA A 88 7.36 6.81 5.82
N ARG A 89 7.88 5.58 5.96
CA ARG A 89 7.15 4.47 6.56
C ARG A 89 6.77 4.74 8.03
N GLY A 90 7.66 5.36 8.80
CA GLY A 90 7.38 5.77 10.18
C GLY A 90 6.21 6.74 10.27
N VAL A 91 6.13 7.71 9.34
CA VAL A 91 4.99 8.63 9.23
C VAL A 91 3.70 7.85 8.90
N ALA A 92 3.74 6.93 7.94
CA ALA A 92 2.56 6.13 7.58
C ALA A 92 2.00 5.33 8.77
N ILE A 93 2.87 4.70 9.55
CA ILE A 93 2.50 3.99 10.78
C ILE A 93 1.90 4.95 11.80
N LEU A 94 2.52 6.13 11.99
CA LEU A 94 2.05 7.13 12.94
C LEU A 94 0.65 7.62 12.60
N VAL A 95 0.38 7.95 11.33
CA VAL A 95 -0.94 8.42 10.87
C VAL A 95 -2.01 7.35 11.12
N ALA A 96 -1.74 6.10 10.72
CA ALA A 96 -2.68 4.99 10.94
C ALA A 96 -2.98 4.77 12.43
N GLN A 97 -1.95 4.84 13.29
CA GLN A 97 -2.09 4.69 14.74
C GLN A 97 -2.84 5.86 15.39
N GLN A 98 -2.63 7.10 14.95
CA GLN A 98 -3.39 8.27 15.42
C GLN A 98 -4.87 8.13 15.11
N SER A 99 -5.20 7.56 13.94
CA SER A 99 -6.56 7.26 13.50
C SER A 99 -7.16 5.98 14.12
N LYS A 100 -6.42 5.28 15.00
CA LYS A 100 -6.85 4.03 15.68
C LYS A 100 -7.19 2.89 14.72
N ILE A 101 -6.53 2.83 13.57
CA ILE A 101 -6.74 1.78 12.57
C ILE A 101 -5.71 0.65 12.81
N PRO A 102 -6.13 -0.62 12.90
CA PRO A 102 -5.21 -1.77 12.97
C PRO A 102 -4.25 -1.81 11.78
N ILE A 103 -2.97 -2.07 12.07
CA ILE A 103 -1.89 -2.11 11.07
C ILE A 103 -1.38 -3.55 10.94
N ALA A 104 -1.28 -4.03 9.71
CA ALA A 104 -0.59 -5.26 9.35
C ALA A 104 0.56 -4.98 8.40
N GLU A 105 1.57 -5.84 8.44
CA GLU A 105 2.79 -5.64 7.66
C GLU A 105 3.21 -6.89 6.90
N TYR A 106 3.59 -6.73 5.63
CA TYR A 106 3.93 -7.83 4.74
C TYR A 106 5.25 -7.63 4.02
N THR A 107 6.07 -8.66 3.94
CA THR A 107 7.28 -8.65 3.13
C THR A 107 6.94 -8.67 1.63
N PRO A 108 7.83 -8.16 0.75
CA PRO A 108 7.64 -8.24 -0.70
C PRO A 108 7.37 -9.67 -1.17
N ASN A 109 8.02 -10.66 -0.55
CA ASN A 109 7.81 -12.08 -0.86
C ASN A 109 6.44 -12.58 -0.46
N GLN A 110 5.90 -12.16 0.69
CA GLN A 110 4.53 -12.51 1.10
C GLN A 110 3.50 -11.91 0.14
N ILE A 111 3.70 -10.66 -0.29
CA ILE A 111 2.81 -10.00 -1.26
C ILE A 111 2.84 -10.77 -2.59
N LYS A 112 4.03 -11.07 -3.10
CA LYS A 112 4.21 -11.86 -4.34
C LYS A 112 3.56 -13.23 -4.24
N GLN A 113 3.90 -13.99 -3.20
CA GLN A 113 3.40 -15.35 -3.01
C GLN A 113 1.87 -15.37 -2.88
N THR A 114 1.27 -14.39 -2.20
CA THR A 114 -0.18 -14.33 -2.01
C THR A 114 -0.93 -14.05 -3.31
N LEU A 115 -0.40 -13.15 -4.16
CA LEU A 115 -1.06 -12.75 -5.40
C LEU A 115 -0.81 -13.71 -6.57
N THR A 116 0.38 -14.29 -6.69
CA THR A 116 0.75 -15.11 -7.87
C THR A 116 0.84 -16.60 -7.58
N GLY A 117 0.82 -17.01 -6.30
CA GLY A 117 1.05 -18.38 -5.86
C GLY A 117 2.53 -18.76 -5.74
N TYR A 118 3.48 -17.90 -6.14
CA TYR A 118 4.92 -18.17 -5.99
C TYR A 118 5.75 -16.88 -5.83
N GLY A 119 6.81 -16.90 -5.02
CA GLY A 119 7.59 -15.69 -4.66
C GLY A 119 8.44 -15.07 -5.77
N GLY A 120 8.61 -15.75 -6.90
CA GLY A 120 9.49 -15.34 -8.01
C GLY A 120 8.85 -14.44 -9.07
N ALA A 121 7.61 -13.99 -8.88
CA ALA A 121 6.91 -13.19 -9.86
C ALA A 121 7.59 -11.83 -10.11
N ASN A 122 7.64 -11.43 -11.39
CA ASN A 122 8.16 -10.12 -11.80
C ASN A 122 7.11 -9.00 -11.58
N LYS A 123 7.56 -7.74 -11.64
CA LYS A 123 6.71 -6.57 -11.34
C LYS A 123 5.48 -6.48 -12.27
N LYS A 124 5.63 -6.79 -13.56
CA LYS A 124 4.50 -6.80 -14.51
C LYS A 124 3.47 -7.87 -14.19
N GLN A 125 3.92 -9.07 -13.79
CA GLN A 125 3.01 -10.15 -13.38
C GLN A 125 2.21 -9.76 -12.13
N MET A 126 2.85 -9.11 -11.16
CA MET A 126 2.16 -8.60 -9.97
C MET A 126 1.05 -7.61 -10.33
N GLN A 127 1.37 -6.64 -11.19
CA GLN A 127 0.44 -5.62 -11.65
C GLN A 127 -0.76 -6.21 -12.42
N GLU A 128 -0.53 -7.20 -13.28
CA GLU A 128 -1.61 -7.92 -13.96
C GLU A 128 -2.49 -8.73 -13.00
N MET A 129 -1.89 -9.33 -11.96
CA MET A 129 -2.67 -10.02 -10.93
C MET A 129 -3.54 -9.05 -10.13
N VAL A 130 -3.05 -7.84 -9.83
CA VAL A 130 -3.86 -6.79 -9.19
C VAL A 130 -5.02 -6.39 -10.09
N ARG A 131 -4.76 -6.11 -11.38
CA ARG A 131 -5.80 -5.78 -12.37
C ARG A 131 -6.88 -6.86 -12.42
N SER A 132 -6.46 -8.12 -12.58
CA SER A 132 -7.37 -9.26 -12.69
C SER A 132 -8.17 -9.49 -11.40
N THR A 133 -7.52 -9.39 -10.23
CA THR A 133 -8.17 -9.60 -8.93
C THR A 133 -9.22 -8.53 -8.62
N LEU A 134 -8.97 -7.29 -9.03
CA LEU A 134 -9.89 -6.17 -8.86
C LEU A 134 -10.87 -6.00 -10.04
N ASN A 135 -10.81 -6.90 -11.03
CA ASN A 135 -11.61 -6.85 -12.25
C ASN A 135 -11.55 -5.49 -12.97
N LEU A 136 -10.34 -4.93 -13.06
CA LEU A 136 -10.08 -3.66 -13.73
C LEU A 136 -9.82 -3.88 -15.22
N VAL A 137 -10.21 -2.89 -16.03
CA VAL A 137 -9.98 -2.93 -17.49
C VAL A 137 -8.47 -2.88 -17.78
N GLU A 138 -7.76 -1.99 -17.09
CA GLU A 138 -6.34 -1.74 -17.26
C GLU A 138 -5.59 -1.86 -15.93
N VAL A 139 -4.27 -2.07 -16.03
CA VAL A 139 -3.37 -2.08 -14.88
C VAL A 139 -3.42 -0.71 -14.17
N PRO A 140 -3.59 -0.68 -12.83
CA PRO A 140 -3.53 0.56 -12.07
C PRO A 140 -2.22 1.30 -12.30
N LYS A 141 -2.29 2.60 -12.53
CA LYS A 141 -1.14 3.49 -12.62
C LYS A 141 -1.27 4.61 -11.58
N PRO A 142 -0.14 5.11 -11.05
CA PRO A 142 1.24 4.68 -11.30
C PRO A 142 1.58 3.33 -10.64
N ASP A 143 2.77 2.80 -10.94
CA ASP A 143 3.22 1.49 -10.46
C ASP A 143 3.12 1.32 -8.94
N ASP A 144 3.50 2.36 -8.18
CA ASP A 144 3.45 2.37 -6.71
C ASP A 144 2.00 2.24 -6.18
N ALA A 145 1.01 2.73 -6.94
CA ALA A 145 -0.41 2.53 -6.59
C ALA A 145 -0.82 1.07 -6.78
N ALA A 146 -0.30 0.38 -7.82
CA ALA A 146 -0.54 -1.04 -8.02
C ALA A 146 0.13 -1.89 -6.91
N ASP A 147 1.34 -1.52 -6.50
CA ASP A 147 2.07 -2.17 -5.40
C ASP A 147 1.33 -1.97 -4.05
N ALA A 148 0.79 -0.78 -3.80
CA ALA A 148 -0.04 -0.51 -2.64
C ALA A 148 -1.37 -1.29 -2.65
N LEU A 149 -2.07 -1.37 -3.80
CA LEU A 149 -3.25 -2.22 -3.96
C LEU A 149 -2.91 -3.70 -3.73
N ALA A 150 -1.74 -4.16 -4.18
CA ALA A 150 -1.25 -5.51 -3.93
C ALA A 150 -1.10 -5.79 -2.42
N ALA A 151 -0.56 -4.84 -1.65
CA ALA A 151 -0.47 -4.95 -0.20
C ALA A 151 -1.85 -5.05 0.47
N ALA A 152 -2.83 -4.28 0.02
CA ALA A 152 -4.19 -4.33 0.56
C ALA A 152 -4.89 -5.69 0.26
N ILE A 153 -4.76 -6.17 -0.98
CA ILE A 153 -5.27 -7.48 -1.40
C ILE A 153 -4.61 -8.61 -0.62
N THR A 154 -3.29 -8.53 -0.41
CA THR A 154 -2.53 -9.50 0.39
C THR A 154 -3.07 -9.58 1.81
N HIS A 155 -3.33 -8.44 2.45
CA HIS A 155 -3.89 -8.40 3.79
C HIS A 155 -5.24 -9.10 3.87
N PHE A 156 -6.13 -8.83 2.91
CA PHE A 156 -7.42 -9.50 2.85
C PHE A 156 -7.23 -11.02 2.81
N TYR A 157 -6.43 -11.54 1.88
CA TYR A 157 -6.25 -12.99 1.73
C TYR A 157 -5.58 -13.66 2.94
N MET A 158 -4.61 -12.99 3.57
CA MET A 158 -3.93 -13.55 4.74
C MET A 158 -4.78 -13.52 6.02
N THR A 159 -5.86 -12.73 6.05
CA THR A 159 -6.77 -12.60 7.20
C THR A 159 -8.17 -13.15 6.92
N ARG A 160 -8.35 -13.91 5.84
CA ARG A 160 -9.57 -14.69 5.59
C ARG A 160 -9.61 -15.89 6.55
N ILE A 161 -9.98 -15.62 7.80
CA ILE A 161 -10.44 -16.64 8.76
C ILE A 161 -11.97 -16.57 8.79
#